data_AF-A0A4R8C2W2-F1
#
_entry.id   AF-A0A4R8C2W2-F1
#
_cell.length_a   1.000
_cell.length_b   1.000
_cell.length_c   1.000
_cell.angle_alpha   90.00
_cell.angle_beta   90.00
_cell.angle_gamma   90.00
#
_symmetry.space_group_name_H-M   'P 1'
#
loop_
_entity.id
_entity.type
_entity.pdbx_description
1 polymer ?
#
loop_
_entity_poly.entity_id
_entity_poly.type
_entity_poly.pdbx_seq_one_letter_code
_entity_poly.pdbx_strand_id
1 'polypeptide(L)'
;MGLLSGLLTLPLAPLRGTVAVAEQIRQQAMREYYDPGRIQRQLEDVERLRSEGLIDEADAEALEDELLERLLAGRGLMEGGR
;
A
#
# COMPACT_ATOMS: atom_id res chain seq x y z
N MET A 1 -33.90 10.81 -16.27
CA MET A 1 -33.13 12.07 -16.35
C MET A 1 -31.67 11.76 -16.72
N GLY A 2 -31.36 11.31 -17.94
CA GLY A 2 -30.09 10.58 -18.21
C GLY A 2 -29.17 11.13 -19.30
N LEU A 3 -29.70 11.81 -20.33
CA LEU A 3 -28.91 12.14 -21.54
C LEU A 3 -28.36 13.58 -21.54
N LEU A 4 -29.17 14.56 -21.10
CA LEU A 4 -28.76 15.98 -21.04
C LEU A 4 -27.69 16.25 -19.96
N SER A 5 -27.77 15.58 -18.81
CA SER A 5 -26.75 15.66 -17.75
C SER A 5 -25.41 15.02 -18.19
N GLY A 6 -25.47 13.91 -18.96
CA GLY A 6 -24.29 13.29 -19.55
C GLY A 6 -23.55 14.22 -20.52
N LEU A 7 -24.29 14.96 -21.36
CA LEU A 7 -23.73 15.93 -22.31
C LEU A 7 -23.07 17.14 -21.64
N LEU A 8 -23.62 17.65 -20.53
CA LEU A 8 -23.01 18.75 -19.78
C LEU A 8 -21.73 18.33 -19.03
N THR A 9 -21.58 17.04 -18.72
CA THR A 9 -20.36 16.52 -18.10
C THR A 9 -19.40 15.84 -19.08
N LEU A 10 -19.74 15.76 -20.38
CA LEU A 10 -18.82 15.33 -21.44
C LEU A 10 -17.49 16.11 -21.45
N PRO A 11 -17.45 17.45 -21.32
CA PRO A 11 -16.17 18.16 -21.23
C PRO A 11 -15.35 17.81 -19.98
N LEU A 12 -16.00 17.29 -18.91
CA LEU A 12 -15.34 16.81 -17.69
C LEU A 12 -15.04 15.28 -17.72
N ALA A 13 -15.41 14.58 -18.80
CA ALA A 13 -15.13 13.15 -18.95
C ALA A 13 -13.63 12.78 -18.88
N PRO A 14 -12.68 13.59 -19.40
CA PRO A 14 -11.25 13.32 -19.26
C PRO A 14 -10.78 13.29 -17.81
N LEU A 15 -11.31 14.19 -16.96
CA LEU A 15 -10.99 14.24 -15.53
C LEU A 15 -11.46 12.97 -14.79
N ARG A 16 -12.60 12.40 -15.19
CA ARG A 16 -13.05 11.10 -14.65
C ARG A 16 -12.10 9.96 -15.02
N GLY A 17 -11.51 9.99 -16.21
CA GLY A 17 -10.48 9.04 -16.64
C GLY A 17 -9.21 9.13 -15.79
N THR A 18 -8.71 10.34 -15.51
CA THR A 18 -7.52 10.53 -14.67
C THR A 18 -7.74 10.11 -13.21
N VAL A 19 -8.93 10.36 -12.66
CA VAL A 19 -9.29 9.93 -11.29
C VAL A 19 -9.35 8.40 -11.22
N ALA A 20 -9.91 7.73 -12.23
CA ALA A 20 -9.96 6.27 -12.29
C ALA A 20 -8.56 5.65 -12.36
N VAL A 21 -7.63 6.24 -13.12
CA VAL A 21 -6.23 5.79 -13.19
C VAL A 21 -5.50 6.02 -11.86
N ALA A 22 -5.67 7.19 -11.23
CA ALA A 22 -5.08 7.47 -9.91
C ALA A 22 -5.58 6.48 -8.85
N GLU A 23 -6.88 6.17 -8.88
CA GLU A 23 -7.50 5.19 -8.00
C GLU A 23 -6.95 3.77 -8.25
N GLN A 24 -6.73 3.40 -9.52
CA GLN A 24 -6.14 2.11 -9.88
C GLN A 24 -4.67 2.00 -9.44
N ILE A 25 -3.88 3.07 -9.60
CA ILE A 25 -2.50 3.14 -9.08
C ILE A 25 -2.49 3.00 -7.57
N ARG A 26 -3.38 3.72 -6.87
CA ARG A 26 -3.54 3.63 -5.41
C ARG A 26 -3.85 2.20 -4.95
N GLN A 27 -4.80 1.53 -5.62
CA GLN A 27 -5.17 0.16 -5.30
C GLN A 27 -4.06 -0.87 -5.57
N GLN A 28 -3.22 -0.65 -6.59
CA GLN A 28 -2.06 -1.50 -6.83
C GLN A 28 -0.95 -1.24 -5.81
N ALA A 29 -0.67 0.02 -5.49
CA ALA A 29 0.30 0.41 -4.48
C ALA A 29 -0.05 -0.16 -3.10
N MET A 30 -1.33 -0.14 -2.69
CA MET A 30 -1.75 -0.74 -1.43
C MET A 30 -1.57 -2.26 -1.40
N ARG A 31 -1.87 -2.96 -2.50
CA ARG A 31 -1.68 -4.41 -2.57
C ARG A 31 -0.22 -4.80 -2.42
N GLU A 32 0.68 -4.06 -3.07
CA GLU A 32 2.12 -4.32 -2.97
C GLU A 32 2.68 -3.93 -1.60
N TYR A 33 2.22 -2.81 -1.04
CA TYR A 33 2.67 -2.30 0.25
C TYR A 33 2.29 -3.20 1.43
N TYR A 34 1.08 -3.78 1.41
CA TYR A 34 0.59 -4.69 2.44
C TYR A 34 0.82 -6.18 2.11
N ASP A 35 1.62 -6.50 1.08
CA ASP A 35 1.90 -7.88 0.71
C ASP A 35 2.73 -8.58 1.79
N PRO A 36 2.22 -9.67 2.42
CA PRO A 36 2.91 -10.31 3.52
C PRO A 36 4.24 -10.95 3.09
N GLY A 37 4.37 -11.40 1.83
CA GLY A 37 5.61 -12.00 1.33
C GLY A 37 6.73 -10.99 1.09
N ARG A 38 6.39 -9.74 0.77
CA ARG A 38 7.35 -8.63 0.73
C ARG A 38 7.78 -8.18 2.12
N ILE A 39 6.84 -8.04 3.03
CA ILE A 39 7.15 -7.61 4.40
C ILE A 39 8.06 -8.62 5.10
N GLN A 40 7.82 -9.93 4.92
CA GLN A 40 8.71 -10.97 5.43
C GLN A 40 10.14 -10.85 4.90
N ARG A 41 10.32 -10.60 3.60
CA ARG A 41 11.67 -10.38 3.03
C ARG A 41 12.34 -9.12 3.56
N GLN A 42 11.58 -8.06 3.81
CA GLN A 42 12.12 -6.84 4.42
C GLN A 42 12.59 -7.08 5.86
N LEU A 43 11.87 -7.91 6.63
CA LEU A 43 12.32 -8.33 7.97
C LEU A 43 13.63 -9.14 7.90
N GLU A 44 13.75 -10.05 6.94
CA GLU A 44 15.01 -10.77 6.69
C GLU A 44 16.17 -9.84 6.33
N ASP A 45 15.90 -8.78 5.56
CA ASP A 45 16.89 -7.76 5.24
C ASP A 45 17.32 -6.96 6.47
N VAL A 46 16.40 -6.60 7.37
CA VAL A 46 16.73 -5.91 8.63
C VAL A 46 17.61 -6.79 9.52
N GLU A 47 17.27 -8.07 9.70
CA GLU A 47 18.10 -9.04 10.43
C GLU A 47 19.50 -9.12 9.83
N ARG A 48 19.60 -9.23 8.50
CA ARG A 48 20.89 -9.27 7.80
C ARG A 48 21.70 -8.03 8.09
N LEU A 49 21.12 -6.83 7.93
CA LEU A 49 21.80 -5.55 8.19
C LEU A 49 22.26 -5.44 9.65
N ARG A 50 21.44 -5.88 10.62
CA ARG A 50 21.80 -5.95 12.05
C ARG A 50 22.98 -6.89 12.27
N SER A 51 22.93 -8.09 11.69
CA SER A 51 24.00 -9.10 11.81
C SER A 51 25.33 -8.66 11.18
N GLU A 52 25.26 -7.84 10.12
CA GLU A 52 26.41 -7.23 9.46
C GLU A 52 26.92 -5.99 10.20
N GLY A 53 26.20 -5.52 11.24
CA GLY A 53 26.51 -4.31 12.00
C GLY A 53 26.35 -3.01 11.20
N LEU A 54 25.52 -3.04 10.15
CA LEU A 54 25.24 -1.88 9.29
C LEU A 54 24.16 -0.95 9.87
N ILE A 55 23.37 -1.46 10.81
CA ILE A 55 22.38 -0.72 11.60
C ILE A 55 22.59 -1.09 13.07
N ASP A 56 22.24 -0.18 13.97
CA ASP A 56 22.23 -0.47 15.40
C ASP A 56 20.94 -1.17 15.83
N GLU A 57 20.90 -1.62 17.08
CA GLU A 57 19.75 -2.37 17.62
C GLU A 57 18.47 -1.52 17.63
N ALA A 58 18.58 -0.22 17.94
CA ALA A 58 17.42 0.65 18.05
C ALA A 58 16.80 0.95 16.68
N ASP A 59 17.65 1.16 15.67
CA ASP A 59 17.23 1.33 14.28
C ASP A 59 16.59 0.04 13.73
N ALA A 60 17.17 -1.12 14.06
CA ALA A 60 16.61 -2.41 13.67
C ALA A 60 15.22 -2.64 14.28
N GLU A 61 15.07 -2.41 15.59
CA GLU A 61 13.81 -2.59 16.32
C GLU A 61 12.72 -1.65 15.77
N ALA A 62 13.05 -0.38 15.51
CA ALA A 62 12.11 0.57 14.91
C ALA A 62 11.63 0.16 13.51
N LEU A 63 12.54 -0.38 12.67
CA LEU A 63 12.19 -0.89 11.34
C LEU A 63 11.33 -2.16 11.43
N GLU A 64 11.68 -3.09 12.32
CA GLU A 64 10.90 -4.31 12.56
C GLU A 64 9.49 -3.99 13.05
N ASP A 65 9.34 -3.05 13.99
CA ASP A 65 8.04 -2.61 14.49
C ASP A 65 7.15 -2.03 13.37
N GLU A 66 7.69 -1.15 12.52
CA GLU A 66 6.94 -0.60 11.38
C GLU A 66 6.47 -1.71 10.43
N LEU A 67 7.35 -2.66 10.12
CA LEU A 67 7.06 -3.79 9.23
C LEU A 67 6.00 -4.72 9.84
N LEU A 68 6.07 -5.00 11.14
CA LEU A 68 5.10 -5.82 11.86
C LEU A 68 3.74 -5.13 11.94
N GLU A 69 3.69 -3.82 12.24
CA GLU A 69 2.46 -3.03 12.19
C GLU A 69 1.82 -3.09 10.81
N ARG A 70 2.61 -2.96 9.74
CA ARG A 70 2.12 -3.07 8.36
C ARG A 70 1.57 -4.46 8.05
N LEU A 71 2.23 -5.52 8.53
CA LEU A 71 1.76 -6.89 8.37
C LEU A 71 0.41 -7.12 9.07
N LEU A 72 0.27 -6.61 10.29
CA LEU A 72 -0.96 -6.69 11.08
C LEU A 72 -2.09 -5.88 10.42
N ALA A 73 -1.80 -4.66 9.94
CA ALA A 73 -2.76 -3.85 9.21
C ALA A 73 -3.25 -4.55 7.94
N GLY A 74 -2.34 -5.16 7.16
CA GLY A 74 -2.70 -5.95 5.97
C GLY A 74 -3.61 -7.15 6.30
N ARG A 75 -3.33 -7.86 7.40
CA ARG A 75 -4.18 -8.97 7.87
C ARG A 75 -5.56 -8.49 8.34
N GLY A 76 -5.63 -7.39 9.08
CA GLY A 76 -6.91 -6.81 9.52
C GLY A 76 -7.81 -6.36 8.35
N LEU A 77 -7.21 -5.85 7.27
CA LEU A 77 -7.94 -5.54 6.03
C LEU A 77 -8.53 -6.78 5.37
N MET A 78 -7.87 -7.95 5.46
CA MET A 78 -8.41 -9.21 4.93
C MET A 78 -9.54 -9.79 5.80
N GLU A 79 -9.54 -9.53 7.10
CA GLU A 79 -10.56 -10.04 8.03
C GLU A 79 -11.84 -9.18 8.06
N GLY A 80 -11.75 -7.87 7.82
CA GLY A 80 -12.88 -6.93 7.82
C GLY A 80 -13.74 -6.89 6.55
N GLY A 81 -13.40 -7.67 5.52
CA GLY A 81 -14.09 -7.70 4.22
C GLY A 81 -15.22 -8.73 4.09
N ARG A 82 -15.72 -9.31 5.18
CA ARG A 82 -16.80 -10.32 5.20
C ARG A 82 -18.13 -9.76 5.67
#